data_AF-A0A437RI53-F1
#
_entry.id   AF-A0A437RI53-F1
#
_cell.length_a   1.000
_cell.length_b   1.000
_cell.length_c   1.000
_cell.angle_alpha   90.00
_cell.angle_beta   90.00
_cell.angle_gamma   90.00
#
_symmetry.space_group_name_H-M   'P 1'
#
loop_
_entity.id
_entity.type
_entity.pdbx_description
1 polymer ?
#
loop_
_entity_poly.entity_id
_entity_poly.type
_entity_poly.pdbx_seq_one_letter_code
_entity_poly.pdbx_strand_id
1 'polypeptide(L)'
;MLDGIKRLFSGGSAAPSDGWDGVQPWAKSKQYAFRAVHDEGFVIDGRLGTTPWRLEWGPSHRPYIQGQELRLRAELGLPPELQVVVMNRVLQEAMEKAVFEQYVEGVQTRIDNQTPPEMRWLVMFPKLSGSDMPLLRDQFVALSSMQGWLRHWLEGPLTQMLAGLRLAPEVPVVLMIGRGRLMLRTAVVDADVATLQAWVRHFETALREALRVAAEHSDSVAPSTQHSTWQSSALPGDEHLK
;
A
#
# COMPACT_ATOMS: atom_id res chain seq x y z
N MET A 1 46.84 -15.13 4.64
CA MET A 1 45.83 -15.61 5.62
C MET A 1 45.93 -14.72 6.85
N LEU A 2 44.79 -14.30 7.41
CA LEU A 2 44.59 -13.60 8.70
C LEU A 2 44.39 -12.06 8.73
N ASP A 3 43.78 -11.42 7.73
CA ASP A 3 43.26 -10.03 7.85
C ASP A 3 41.71 -9.92 7.77
N GLY A 4 41.00 -11.04 7.80
CA GLY A 4 39.55 -11.10 7.55
C GLY A 4 38.61 -11.09 8.77
N ILE A 5 39.13 -11.05 10.01
CA ILE A 5 38.32 -11.34 11.23
C ILE A 5 38.41 -10.22 12.27
N LYS A 6 38.27 -8.95 11.85
CA LYS A 6 38.19 -7.80 12.79
C LYS A 6 36.97 -6.89 12.64
N ARG A 7 36.02 -7.17 11.73
CA ARG A 7 34.80 -6.34 11.57
C ARG A 7 33.53 -6.90 12.24
N LEU A 8 33.65 -7.87 13.15
CA LEU A 8 32.50 -8.46 13.84
C LEU A 8 32.19 -7.87 15.22
N PHE A 9 32.98 -6.93 15.74
CA PHE A 9 32.72 -6.30 17.04
C PHE A 9 33.12 -4.83 17.06
N SER A 10 32.39 -4.00 16.30
CA SER A 10 32.33 -2.56 16.60
C SER A 10 30.87 -2.21 16.88
N GLY A 11 30.46 -2.50 18.11
CA GLY A 11 29.33 -1.82 18.73
C GLY A 11 29.71 -0.35 18.91
N GLY A 12 29.49 0.44 17.86
CA GLY A 12 29.42 1.88 17.98
C GLY A 12 28.11 2.21 18.67
N SER A 13 28.21 2.69 19.90
CA SER A 13 27.10 3.36 20.57
C SER A 13 26.66 4.51 19.66
N ALA A 14 25.50 4.37 19.02
CA ALA A 14 24.87 5.48 18.32
C ALA A 14 24.62 6.58 19.36
N ALA A 15 24.82 7.84 18.95
CA ALA A 15 24.43 8.99 19.73
C ALA A 15 22.94 8.89 20.14
N PRO A 16 22.50 9.52 21.24
CA PRO A 16 21.11 9.47 21.66
C PRO A 16 20.21 9.87 20.50
N SER A 17 19.32 8.97 20.14
CA SER A 17 18.26 9.23 19.19
C SER A 17 17.18 10.02 19.88
N ASP A 18 17.29 11.35 19.88
CA ASP A 18 16.25 12.21 20.44
C ASP A 18 14.88 11.82 19.84
N GLY A 19 14.00 11.26 20.68
CA GLY A 19 12.59 11.02 20.37
C GLY A 19 12.12 9.57 20.10
N TRP A 20 12.99 8.56 19.97
CA TRP A 20 12.55 7.18 19.65
C TRP A 20 13.26 6.04 20.40
N ASP A 21 13.92 6.31 21.53
CA ASP A 21 14.64 5.30 22.33
C ASP A 21 13.80 4.06 22.71
N GLY A 22 12.49 4.23 22.91
CA GLY A 22 11.56 3.14 23.23
C GLY A 22 11.27 2.18 22.07
N VAL A 23 11.59 2.56 20.83
CA VAL A 23 11.23 1.80 19.62
C VAL A 23 12.04 0.51 19.49
N GLN A 24 13.35 0.55 19.75
CA GLN A 24 14.18 -0.66 19.65
C GLN A 24 13.76 -1.73 20.69
N PRO A 25 13.56 -1.42 21.98
CA PRO A 25 13.00 -2.37 22.94
C PRO A 25 11.63 -2.91 22.53
N TRP A 26 10.73 -2.05 22.03
CA TRP A 26 9.42 -2.47 21.56
C TRP A 26 9.53 -3.44 20.37
N ALA A 27 10.32 -3.12 19.34
CA ALA A 27 10.53 -3.99 18.19
C ALA A 27 11.09 -5.36 18.61
N LYS A 28 12.07 -5.39 19.51
CA LYS A 28 12.61 -6.63 20.08
C LYS A 28 11.54 -7.45 20.82
N SER A 29 10.66 -6.80 21.60
CA SER A 29 9.57 -7.47 22.31
C SER A 29 8.57 -8.16 21.38
N LYS A 30 8.46 -7.68 20.13
CA LYS A 30 7.63 -8.25 19.06
C LYS A 30 8.39 -9.19 18.14
N GLN A 31 9.67 -9.47 18.45
CA GLN A 31 10.58 -10.26 17.61
C GLN A 31 10.76 -9.67 16.19
N TYR A 32 10.60 -8.35 16.07
CA TYR A 32 10.89 -7.62 14.83
C TYR A 32 12.37 -7.29 14.77
N ALA A 33 12.93 -7.27 13.56
CA ALA A 33 14.30 -6.79 13.36
C ALA A 33 14.28 -5.26 13.34
N PHE A 34 15.19 -4.63 14.09
CA PHE A 34 15.32 -3.18 14.18
C PHE A 34 16.68 -2.74 13.68
N ARG A 35 16.72 -1.65 12.91
CA ARG A 35 17.95 -1.00 12.45
C ARG A 35 17.80 0.52 12.53
N ALA A 36 18.65 1.17 13.32
CA ALA A 36 18.80 2.62 13.26
C ALA A 36 19.52 3.03 11.97
N VAL A 37 19.09 4.13 11.36
CA VAL A 37 19.74 4.77 10.23
C VAL A 37 20.26 6.11 10.73
N HIS A 38 21.58 6.26 10.73
CA HIS A 38 22.25 7.41 11.32
C HIS A 38 21.72 8.71 10.73
N ASP A 39 21.32 9.64 11.61
CA ASP A 39 20.78 10.97 11.30
C ASP A 39 19.55 11.01 10.37
N GLU A 40 18.95 9.86 10.06
CA GLU A 40 17.81 9.74 9.16
C GLU A 40 16.59 9.08 9.83
N GLY A 41 16.78 8.19 10.81
CA GLY A 41 15.68 7.54 11.53
C GLY A 41 15.89 6.05 11.74
N PHE A 42 14.92 5.20 11.38
CA PHE A 42 15.03 3.75 11.60
C PHE A 42 14.17 2.90 10.64
N VAL A 43 14.48 1.61 10.63
CA VAL A 43 13.77 0.57 9.89
C VAL A 43 13.39 -0.57 10.84
N ILE A 44 12.16 -1.06 10.71
CA ILE A 44 11.64 -2.24 11.38
C ILE A 44 11.16 -3.24 10.34
N ASP A 45 11.68 -4.47 10.38
CA ASP A 45 11.16 -5.59 9.60
C ASP A 45 10.31 -6.49 10.50
N GLY A 46 9.02 -6.57 10.18
CA GLY A 46 8.02 -7.38 10.87
C GLY A 46 7.32 -8.36 9.94
N ARG A 47 6.24 -8.98 10.42
CA ARG A 47 5.42 -9.90 9.63
C ARG A 47 3.99 -9.98 10.16
N LEU A 48 3.04 -10.24 9.26
CA LEU A 48 1.69 -10.69 9.58
C LEU A 48 1.51 -12.11 9.05
N GLY A 49 1.44 -13.10 9.95
CA GLY A 49 1.49 -14.51 9.56
C GLY A 49 2.79 -14.82 8.82
N THR A 50 2.69 -15.29 7.57
CA THR A 50 3.84 -15.56 6.69
C THR A 50 4.24 -14.35 5.83
N THR A 51 3.44 -13.28 5.82
CA THR A 51 3.67 -12.10 4.96
C THR A 51 4.59 -11.11 5.66
N PRO A 52 5.84 -10.91 5.18
CA PRO A 52 6.73 -9.91 5.75
C PRO A 52 6.25 -8.50 5.41
N TRP A 53 6.46 -7.57 6.34
CA TRP A 53 6.28 -6.15 6.11
C TRP A 53 7.48 -5.36 6.62
N ARG A 54 7.71 -4.20 6.03
CA ARG A 54 8.75 -3.26 6.44
C ARG A 54 8.14 -1.92 6.80
N LEU A 55 8.53 -1.38 7.95
CA LEU A 55 8.27 -0.03 8.41
C LEU A 55 9.58 0.76 8.34
N GLU A 56 9.54 1.96 7.77
CA GLU A 56 10.64 2.91 7.72
C GLU A 56 10.14 4.25 8.26
N TRP A 57 10.87 4.87 9.15
CA TRP A 57 10.61 6.25 9.59
C TRP A 57 11.86 7.08 9.32
N GLY A 58 11.69 8.19 8.59
CA GLY A 58 12.78 9.10 8.24
C GLY A 58 12.35 10.23 7.30
N PRO A 59 13.28 10.99 6.70
CA PRO A 59 12.95 12.08 5.79
C PRO A 59 11.96 11.67 4.71
N SER A 60 11.01 12.57 4.41
CA SER A 60 10.02 12.36 3.37
C SER A 60 10.63 12.27 1.97
N HIS A 61 10.13 11.33 1.17
CA HIS A 61 10.42 11.24 -0.26
C HIS A 61 9.23 11.72 -1.13
N ARG A 62 8.30 12.49 -0.55
CA ARG A 62 7.19 13.09 -1.29
C ARG A 62 7.10 14.58 -1.08
N PRO A 63 6.78 15.32 -2.16
CA PRO A 63 6.65 16.77 -2.07
C PRO A 63 5.49 17.20 -1.16
N TYR A 64 4.47 16.35 -0.97
CA TYR A 64 3.29 16.65 -0.17
C TYR A 64 3.37 16.18 1.29
N ILE A 65 4.46 15.52 1.71
CA ILE A 65 4.70 15.14 3.11
C ILE A 65 5.89 15.96 3.60
N GLN A 66 5.67 16.79 4.62
CA GLN A 66 6.70 17.66 5.19
C GLN A 66 7.38 16.98 6.38
N GLY A 67 8.70 17.14 6.50
CA GLY A 67 9.49 16.59 7.60
C GLY A 67 9.61 15.06 7.56
N GLN A 68 9.28 14.42 8.69
CA GLN A 68 9.44 12.99 8.91
C GLN A 68 8.23 12.20 8.40
N GLU A 69 8.52 11.12 7.68
CA GLU A 69 7.56 10.27 7.03
C GLU A 69 7.64 8.86 7.61
N LEU A 70 6.47 8.30 7.95
CA LEU A 70 6.30 6.88 8.19
C LEU A 70 5.90 6.17 6.90
N ARG A 71 6.65 5.13 6.52
CA ARG A 71 6.42 4.30 5.35
C ARG A 71 6.28 2.85 5.77
N LEU A 72 5.15 2.23 5.47
CA LEU A 72 4.90 0.80 5.65
C LEU A 72 4.72 0.15 4.29
N ARG A 73 5.31 -1.03 4.08
CA ARG A 73 5.19 -1.78 2.83
C ARG A 73 5.19 -3.28 3.03
N ALA A 74 4.46 -3.98 2.17
CA ALA A 74 4.46 -5.44 2.10
C ALA A 74 4.28 -5.88 0.64
N GLU A 75 5.02 -6.91 0.25
CA GLU A 75 4.80 -7.61 -1.03
C GLU A 75 3.68 -8.62 -0.83
N LEU A 76 2.64 -8.54 -1.67
CA LEU A 76 1.46 -9.39 -1.56
C LEU A 76 1.30 -10.38 -2.72
N GLY A 77 2.05 -10.19 -3.80
CA GLY A 77 1.85 -10.99 -5.01
C GLY A 77 0.51 -10.74 -5.71
N LEU A 78 -0.12 -9.58 -5.45
CA LEU A 78 -1.34 -9.17 -6.14
C LEU A 78 -1.07 -8.92 -7.63
N PRO A 79 -2.11 -8.98 -8.50
CA PRO A 79 -1.95 -8.72 -9.91
C PRO A 79 -1.24 -7.38 -10.17
N PRO A 80 -0.21 -7.33 -11.04
CA PRO A 80 0.60 -6.12 -11.25
C PRO A 80 -0.20 -4.93 -11.82
N GLU A 81 -1.31 -5.20 -12.49
CA GLU A 81 -2.28 -4.24 -13.04
C GLU A 81 -3.23 -3.66 -11.99
N LEU A 82 -3.34 -4.28 -10.81
CA LEU A 82 -4.14 -3.75 -9.71
C LEU A 82 -3.45 -2.50 -9.16
N GLN A 83 -4.12 -1.36 -9.35
CA GLN A 83 -3.67 -0.05 -8.92
C GLN A 83 -4.80 0.57 -8.12
N VAL A 84 -4.56 0.77 -6.82
CA VAL A 84 -5.54 1.26 -5.86
C VAL A 84 -4.91 2.37 -5.05
N VAL A 85 -5.66 3.44 -4.79
CA VAL A 85 -5.31 4.43 -3.78
C VAL A 85 -6.53 4.78 -2.95
N VAL A 86 -6.33 4.84 -1.64
CA VAL A 86 -7.21 5.47 -0.66
C VAL A 86 -6.41 6.58 0.00
N MET A 87 -6.90 7.82 -0.04
CA MET A 87 -6.22 8.97 0.56
C MET A 87 -7.22 9.94 1.18
N ASN A 88 -6.76 10.79 2.10
CA ASN A 88 -7.58 11.84 2.67
C ASN A 88 -7.99 12.89 1.61
N ARG A 89 -9.19 13.44 1.75
CA ARG A 89 -9.81 14.35 0.77
C ARG A 89 -9.03 15.65 0.60
N VAL A 90 -8.57 16.25 1.70
CA VAL A 90 -7.73 17.46 1.68
C VAL A 90 -6.46 17.26 0.87
N LEU A 91 -5.81 16.10 1.02
CA LEU A 91 -4.63 15.75 0.22
C LEU A 91 -4.98 15.58 -1.26
N GLN A 92 -6.08 14.91 -1.57
CA GLN A 92 -6.53 14.75 -2.96
C GLN A 92 -6.80 16.10 -3.63
N GLU A 93 -7.51 17.02 -2.97
CA GLU A 93 -7.77 18.37 -3.50
C GLU A 93 -6.47 19.14 -3.75
N ALA A 94 -5.53 19.07 -2.81
CA ALA A 94 -4.21 19.69 -2.96
C ALA A 94 -3.42 19.07 -4.13
N MET A 95 -3.45 17.74 -4.29
CA MET A 95 -2.79 17.05 -5.39
C MET A 95 -3.41 17.40 -6.74
N GLU A 96 -4.74 17.47 -6.85
CA GLU A 96 -5.42 17.85 -8.10
C GLU A 96 -5.11 19.28 -8.50
N LYS A 97 -5.10 20.20 -7.54
CA LYS A 97 -4.67 21.57 -7.78
C LYS A 97 -3.23 21.62 -8.29
N ALA A 98 -2.30 20.91 -7.65
CA ALA A 98 -0.91 20.86 -8.07
C ALA A 98 -0.73 20.25 -9.48
N VAL A 99 -1.49 19.20 -9.80
CA VAL A 99 -1.48 18.59 -11.13
C VAL A 99 -2.04 19.58 -12.18
N PHE A 100 -3.14 20.27 -11.88
CA PHE A 100 -3.71 21.27 -12.77
C PHE A 100 -2.74 22.44 -13.04
N GLU A 101 -2.09 22.97 -11.99
CA GLU A 101 -1.08 24.02 -12.11
C GLU A 101 0.08 23.59 -13.00
N GLN A 102 0.59 22.36 -12.83
CA GLN A 102 1.63 21.79 -13.71
C GLN A 102 1.20 21.70 -15.19
N TYR A 103 -0.09 21.46 -15.45
CA TYR A 103 -0.65 21.44 -16.81
C TYR A 103 -0.81 22.85 -17.40
N VAL A 104 -1.22 23.84 -16.60
CA VAL A 104 -1.44 25.23 -17.07
C VAL A 104 -0.14 25.99 -17.26
N GLU A 105 0.87 25.76 -16.43
CA GLU A 105 2.18 26.43 -16.51
C GLU A 105 3.05 25.98 -17.71
N GLY A 106 2.50 25.19 -18.63
CA GLY A 106 3.12 24.98 -19.94
C GLY A 106 4.40 24.15 -19.90
N VAL A 107 4.49 23.17 -18.99
CA VAL A 107 5.49 22.08 -19.11
C VAL A 107 5.05 21.13 -20.23
N GLN A 108 5.00 21.66 -21.45
CA GLN A 108 4.92 20.90 -22.68
C GLN A 108 6.17 20.01 -22.71
N THR A 109 5.98 18.70 -22.73
CA THR A 109 7.00 17.65 -22.95
C THR A 109 7.88 17.25 -21.76
N ARG A 110 7.25 16.75 -20.69
CA ARG A 110 7.64 15.48 -20.03
C ARG A 110 6.62 15.21 -18.94
N ILE A 111 5.74 14.23 -19.14
CA ILE A 111 5.22 13.47 -18.00
C ILE A 111 6.46 12.72 -17.47
N ASP A 112 7.27 13.44 -16.69
CA ASP A 112 8.52 12.93 -16.16
C ASP A 112 8.17 11.85 -15.14
N ASN A 113 9.05 10.87 -14.97
CA ASN A 113 8.93 9.85 -13.93
C ASN A 113 8.95 10.46 -12.51
N GLN A 114 9.03 11.79 -12.39
CA GLN A 114 8.99 12.56 -11.16
C GLN A 114 7.59 12.67 -10.55
N THR A 115 6.52 12.65 -11.36
CA THR A 115 5.16 12.71 -10.80
C THR A 115 4.86 11.41 -10.05
N PRO A 116 4.58 11.47 -8.73
CA PRO A 116 4.26 10.28 -7.95
C PRO A 116 3.09 9.48 -8.54
N PRO A 117 3.12 8.13 -8.49
CA PRO A 117 2.06 7.30 -9.06
C PRO A 117 0.65 7.70 -8.61
N GLU A 118 0.48 7.96 -7.32
CA GLU A 118 -0.78 8.37 -6.72
C GLU A 118 -1.35 9.67 -7.31
N MET A 119 -0.50 10.63 -7.69
CA MET A 119 -0.94 11.86 -8.37
C MET A 119 -1.39 11.59 -9.80
N ARG A 120 -0.65 10.73 -10.52
CA ARG A 120 -1.03 10.33 -11.88
C ARG A 120 -2.37 9.60 -11.90
N TRP A 121 -2.59 8.73 -10.92
CA TRP A 121 -3.79 7.90 -10.81
C TRP A 121 -5.06 8.70 -10.50
N LEU A 122 -4.96 9.87 -9.86
CA LEU A 122 -6.09 10.79 -9.67
C LEU A 122 -6.75 11.21 -10.98
N VAL A 123 -5.96 11.32 -12.06
CA VAL A 123 -6.44 11.69 -13.39
C VAL A 123 -6.82 10.45 -14.21
N MET A 124 -6.14 9.33 -13.99
CA MET A 124 -6.31 8.13 -14.81
C MET A 124 -7.48 7.25 -14.39
N PHE A 125 -7.80 7.18 -13.10
CA PHE A 125 -8.76 6.20 -12.59
C PHE A 125 -10.00 6.85 -12.00
N PRO A 126 -11.18 6.23 -12.21
CA PRO A 126 -12.41 6.70 -11.61
C PRO A 126 -12.35 6.55 -10.09
N LYS A 127 -12.89 7.56 -9.40
CA LYS A 127 -13.12 7.53 -7.95
C LYS A 127 -14.38 6.71 -7.65
N LEU A 128 -14.39 6.01 -6.52
CA LEU A 128 -15.63 5.46 -5.98
C LEU A 128 -16.60 6.58 -5.61
N SER A 129 -17.89 6.31 -5.76
CA SER A 129 -18.93 7.26 -5.38
C SER A 129 -19.05 7.37 -3.86
N GLY A 130 -19.62 8.47 -3.36
CA GLY A 130 -19.89 8.63 -1.93
C GLY A 130 -20.85 7.56 -1.38
N SER A 131 -21.75 7.03 -2.22
CA SER A 131 -22.64 5.92 -1.88
C SER A 131 -21.92 4.59 -1.68
N ASP A 132 -20.78 4.37 -2.37
CA ASP A 132 -19.96 3.17 -2.18
C ASP A 132 -19.12 3.22 -0.89
N MET A 133 -18.99 4.40 -0.27
CA MET A 133 -18.11 4.64 0.88
C MET A 133 -18.79 5.49 1.97
N PRO A 134 -19.97 5.10 2.50
CA PRO A 134 -20.79 5.98 3.32
C PRO A 134 -20.08 6.48 4.60
N LEU A 135 -19.24 5.66 5.24
CA LEU A 135 -18.50 6.04 6.45
C LEU A 135 -17.24 6.88 6.16
N LEU A 136 -16.73 6.82 4.93
CA LEU A 136 -15.46 7.46 4.56
C LEU A 136 -15.65 8.69 3.69
N ARG A 137 -16.82 8.86 3.06
CA ARG A 137 -17.09 9.87 2.02
C ARG A 137 -16.66 11.28 2.38
N ASP A 138 -16.76 11.67 3.65
CA ASP A 138 -16.45 13.04 4.06
C ASP A 138 -14.93 13.25 4.26
N GLN A 139 -14.17 12.20 4.57
CA GLN A 139 -12.75 12.28 4.96
C GLN A 139 -11.79 11.70 3.94
N PHE A 140 -12.22 10.70 3.16
CA PHE A 140 -11.39 9.97 2.23
C PHE A 140 -11.99 9.92 0.83
N VAL A 141 -11.10 9.72 -0.14
CA VAL A 141 -11.38 9.34 -1.51
C VAL A 141 -10.68 8.03 -1.81
N ALA A 142 -11.29 7.20 -2.66
CA ALA A 142 -10.69 5.97 -3.13
C ALA A 142 -10.85 5.87 -4.65
N LEU A 143 -9.81 5.38 -5.33
CA LEU A 143 -9.77 5.19 -6.78
C LEU A 143 -9.05 3.89 -7.10
N SER A 144 -9.40 3.28 -8.24
CA SER A 144 -8.81 2.02 -8.64
C SER A 144 -8.90 1.76 -10.14
N SER A 145 -7.92 1.04 -10.69
CA SER A 145 -8.02 0.41 -12.02
C SER A 145 -9.11 -0.68 -12.06
N MET A 146 -9.47 -1.25 -10.91
CA MET A 146 -10.48 -2.28 -10.72
C MET A 146 -11.44 -1.90 -9.58
N GLN A 147 -12.53 -1.19 -9.89
CA GLN A 147 -13.47 -0.69 -8.86
C GLN A 147 -14.16 -1.79 -8.06
N GLY A 148 -14.49 -2.94 -8.67
CA GLY A 148 -15.08 -4.08 -7.97
C GLY A 148 -14.17 -4.58 -6.85
N TRP A 149 -12.87 -4.76 -7.15
CA TRP A 149 -11.87 -5.17 -6.17
C TRP A 149 -11.76 -4.17 -5.02
N LEU A 150 -11.72 -2.86 -5.33
CA LEU A 150 -11.65 -1.81 -4.32
C LEU A 150 -12.88 -1.79 -3.40
N ARG A 151 -14.10 -1.95 -3.95
CA ARG A 151 -15.31 -2.03 -3.13
C ARG A 151 -15.23 -3.21 -2.16
N HIS A 152 -14.87 -4.40 -2.64
CA HIS A 152 -14.71 -5.57 -1.77
C HIS A 152 -13.62 -5.42 -0.72
N TRP A 153 -12.54 -4.67 -1.02
CA TRP A 153 -11.50 -4.37 -0.04
C TRP A 153 -11.97 -3.42 1.06
N LEU A 154 -12.86 -2.49 0.73
CA LEU A 154 -13.45 -1.54 1.66
C LEU A 154 -14.69 -2.09 2.39
N GLU A 155 -15.32 -3.16 1.93
CA GLU A 155 -16.49 -3.78 2.58
C GLU A 155 -16.19 -4.42 3.96
N GLY A 156 -14.91 -4.50 4.36
CA GLY A 156 -14.47 -5.15 5.60
C GLY A 156 -14.06 -4.22 6.76
N PRO A 157 -13.34 -4.79 7.75
CA PRO A 157 -12.73 -4.07 8.87
C PRO A 157 -11.88 -2.84 8.48
N LEU A 158 -11.38 -2.79 7.24
CA LEU A 158 -10.59 -1.66 6.75
C LEU A 158 -11.38 -0.34 6.80
N THR A 159 -12.65 -0.32 6.39
CA THR A 159 -13.46 0.90 6.44
C THR A 159 -13.63 1.42 7.86
N GLN A 160 -13.88 0.53 8.83
CA GLN A 160 -14.03 0.93 10.23
C GLN A 160 -12.73 1.48 10.80
N MET A 161 -11.60 0.87 10.43
CA MET A 161 -10.29 1.33 10.85
C MET A 161 -9.95 2.71 10.27
N LEU A 162 -10.22 2.93 8.98
CA LEU A 162 -10.03 4.23 8.34
C LEU A 162 -10.94 5.32 8.94
N ALA A 163 -12.22 5.02 9.18
CA ALA A 163 -13.15 5.94 9.84
C ALA A 163 -12.76 6.24 11.31
N GLY A 164 -12.02 5.32 11.93
CA GLY A 164 -11.50 5.42 13.28
C GLY A 164 -10.25 6.30 13.41
N LEU A 165 -9.59 6.67 12.30
CA LEU A 165 -8.43 7.55 12.34
C LEU A 165 -8.79 8.89 12.99
N ARG A 166 -7.92 9.35 13.89
CA ARG A 166 -8.03 10.64 14.58
C ARG A 166 -6.79 11.44 14.24
N LEU A 167 -6.82 12.06 13.06
CA LEU A 167 -5.74 12.89 12.54
C LEU A 167 -6.33 14.22 12.07
N ALA A 168 -5.53 15.28 12.12
CA ALA A 168 -5.93 16.52 11.46
C ALA A 168 -6.06 16.26 9.94
N PRO A 169 -7.09 16.81 9.26
CA PRO A 169 -7.33 16.56 7.84
C PRO A 169 -6.14 16.84 6.92
N GLU A 170 -5.23 17.71 7.34
CA GLU A 170 -4.03 18.15 6.65
C GLU A 170 -2.88 17.14 6.74
N VAL A 171 -2.93 16.21 7.70
CA VAL A 171 -1.94 15.14 7.83
C VAL A 171 -2.16 14.17 6.67
N PRO A 172 -1.19 14.05 5.73
CA PRO A 172 -1.38 13.24 4.53
C PRO A 172 -1.47 11.77 4.93
N VAL A 173 -2.45 11.06 4.38
CA VAL A 173 -2.55 9.60 4.50
C VAL A 173 -2.73 9.04 3.10
N VAL A 174 -1.80 8.18 2.69
CA VAL A 174 -1.88 7.46 1.41
C VAL A 174 -1.75 5.97 1.69
N LEU A 175 -2.82 5.23 1.46
CA LEU A 175 -2.85 3.77 1.46
C LEU A 175 -3.04 3.31 0.01
N MET A 176 -2.08 2.56 -0.53
CA MET A 176 -2.06 2.25 -1.95
C MET A 176 -1.62 0.81 -2.24
N ILE A 177 -2.17 0.25 -3.31
CA ILE A 177 -1.70 -0.99 -3.92
C ILE A 177 -1.17 -0.66 -5.31
N GLY A 178 0.02 -1.15 -5.64
CA GLY A 178 0.57 -1.04 -6.97
C GLY A 178 1.74 -1.98 -7.18
N ARG A 179 1.84 -2.59 -8.37
CA ARG A 179 2.90 -3.55 -8.71
C ARG A 179 3.02 -4.68 -7.68
N GLY A 180 1.88 -5.20 -7.22
CA GLY A 180 1.82 -6.30 -6.24
C GLY A 180 2.16 -5.93 -4.80
N ARG A 181 2.30 -4.64 -4.48
CA ARG A 181 2.71 -4.15 -3.15
C ARG A 181 1.61 -3.35 -2.48
N LEU A 182 1.37 -3.60 -1.20
CA LEU A 182 0.63 -2.69 -0.33
C LEU A 182 1.62 -1.69 0.30
N MET A 183 1.27 -0.42 0.29
CA MET A 183 2.06 0.66 0.86
C MET A 183 1.16 1.62 1.66
N LEU A 184 1.62 2.06 2.83
CA LEU A 184 1.01 3.12 3.63
C LEU A 184 2.04 4.21 3.91
N ARG A 185 1.64 5.47 3.75
CA ARG A 185 2.53 6.63 3.90
C ARG A 185 1.80 7.76 4.60
N THR A 186 2.46 8.37 5.58
CA THR A 186 1.91 9.48 6.35
C THR A 186 2.99 10.30 7.05
N ALA A 187 2.69 11.55 7.37
CA ALA A 187 3.57 12.40 8.18
C ALA A 187 3.50 11.96 9.64
N VAL A 188 4.65 11.70 10.26
CA VAL A 188 4.76 11.37 11.68
C VAL A 188 5.93 12.14 12.25
N VAL A 189 5.63 13.20 13.01
CA VAL A 189 6.64 14.08 13.61
C VAL A 189 7.44 13.33 14.67
N ASP A 190 6.74 12.66 15.60
CA ASP A 190 7.34 11.90 16.68
C ASP A 190 7.04 10.41 16.52
N ALA A 191 8.09 9.59 16.45
CA ALA A 191 7.97 8.15 16.27
C ALA A 191 7.85 7.39 17.60
N ASP A 192 6.97 7.85 18.49
CA ASP A 192 6.71 7.16 19.75
C ASP A 192 6.07 5.77 19.51
N VAL A 193 6.26 4.86 20.46
CA VAL A 193 5.80 3.48 20.33
C VAL A 193 4.29 3.37 20.15
N ALA A 194 3.49 4.21 20.80
CA ALA A 194 2.03 4.13 20.69
C ALA A 194 1.57 4.55 19.29
N THR A 195 2.15 5.60 18.74
CA THR A 195 1.92 6.05 17.36
C THR A 195 2.31 4.98 16.35
N LEU A 196 3.50 4.39 16.47
CA LEU A 196 3.94 3.32 15.57
C LEU A 196 3.04 2.09 15.66
N GLN A 197 2.66 1.67 16.86
CA GLN A 197 1.73 0.55 17.05
C GLN A 197 0.37 0.82 16.42
N ALA A 198 -0.15 2.05 16.52
CA ALA A 198 -1.38 2.42 15.87
C ALA A 198 -1.26 2.23 14.35
N TRP A 199 -0.24 2.80 13.72
CA TRP A 199 -0.05 2.67 12.27
C TRP A 199 0.20 1.24 11.79
N VAL A 200 0.96 0.44 12.55
CA VAL A 200 1.13 -0.99 12.27
C VAL A 200 -0.23 -1.71 12.29
N ARG A 201 -1.11 -1.43 13.28
CA ARG A 201 -2.47 -2.03 13.30
C ARG A 201 -3.33 -1.63 12.11
N HIS A 202 -3.24 -0.38 11.65
CA HIS A 202 -3.96 0.07 10.45
C HIS A 202 -3.44 -0.67 9.22
N PHE A 203 -2.12 -0.74 9.07
CA PHE A 203 -1.47 -1.41 7.95
C PHE A 203 -1.75 -2.91 7.92
N GLU A 204 -1.66 -3.61 9.06
CA GLU A 204 -1.95 -5.04 9.15
C GLU A 204 -3.43 -5.36 8.87
N THR A 205 -4.35 -4.46 9.24
CA THR A 205 -5.77 -4.57 8.85
C THR A 205 -5.91 -4.46 7.33
N ALA A 206 -5.31 -3.45 6.70
CA ALA A 206 -5.33 -3.29 5.26
C ALA A 206 -4.71 -4.49 4.53
N LEU A 207 -3.61 -5.03 5.08
CA LEU A 207 -2.90 -6.20 4.59
C LEU A 207 -3.78 -7.45 4.63
N ARG A 208 -4.43 -7.71 5.77
CA ARG A 208 -5.34 -8.85 5.95
C ARG A 208 -6.52 -8.78 4.98
N GLU A 209 -7.13 -7.60 4.84
CA GLU A 209 -8.25 -7.43 3.93
C GLU A 209 -7.84 -7.56 2.46
N ALA A 210 -6.63 -7.11 2.09
CA ALA A 210 -6.13 -7.27 0.72
C ALA A 210 -5.91 -8.75 0.38
N LEU A 211 -5.35 -9.52 1.32
CA LEU A 211 -5.17 -10.96 1.18
C LEU A 211 -6.51 -11.71 1.11
N ARG A 212 -7.51 -11.30 1.92
CA ARG A 212 -8.86 -11.87 1.89
C ARG A 212 -9.50 -11.72 0.51
N VAL A 213 -9.53 -10.49 -0.01
CA VAL A 213 -10.13 -10.21 -1.33
C VAL A 213 -9.37 -10.92 -2.44
N ALA A 214 -8.04 -11.02 -2.35
CA ALA A 214 -7.24 -11.75 -3.33
C ALA A 214 -7.59 -13.25 -3.38
N ALA A 215 -7.78 -13.88 -2.21
CA ALA A 215 -8.17 -15.28 -2.12
C ALA A 215 -9.57 -15.54 -2.71
N GLU A 216 -10.53 -14.68 -2.39
CA GLU A 216 -11.90 -14.76 -2.95
C GLU A 216 -11.92 -14.58 -4.48
N HIS A 217 -11.09 -13.68 -5.01
CA HIS A 217 -10.98 -13.46 -6.46
C HIS A 217 -10.24 -14.60 -7.16
N SER A 218 -9.25 -15.24 -6.54
CA SER A 218 -8.62 -16.43 -7.13
C SER A 218 -9.60 -17.60 -7.22
N ASP A 219 -10.46 -17.77 -6.21
CA ASP A 219 -11.47 -18.83 -6.20
C ASP A 219 -12.58 -18.59 -7.24
N SER A 220 -12.93 -17.32 -7.50
CA SER A 220 -13.92 -16.95 -8.54
C SER A 220 -13.43 -17.16 -9.98
N VAL A 221 -12.11 -17.22 -10.21
CA VAL A 221 -11.51 -17.39 -11.54
C VAL A 221 -11.13 -18.86 -11.81
N ALA A 222 -11.21 -19.73 -10.80
CA ALA A 222 -11.04 -21.17 -11.01
C ALA A 222 -12.14 -21.67 -11.98
N PRO A 223 -11.77 -22.21 -13.17
CA PRO A 223 -12.77 -22.70 -14.11
C PRO A 223 -13.49 -23.87 -13.45
N SER A 224 -14.81 -23.73 -13.29
CA SER A 224 -15.67 -24.87 -12.99
C SER A 224 -15.40 -25.94 -14.03
N THR A 225 -14.78 -27.06 -13.64
CA THR A 225 -14.67 -28.26 -14.46
C THR A 225 -16.04 -28.91 -14.60
N GLN A 226 -16.94 -28.25 -15.34
CA GLN A 226 -18.08 -28.93 -15.93
C GLN A 226 -17.56 -29.64 -17.18
N HIS A 227 -17.37 -30.95 -17.04
CA HIS A 227 -17.13 -31.85 -18.16
C HIS A 227 -18.33 -31.76 -19.12
N SER A 228 -18.19 -31.04 -20.23
CA SER A 228 -19.06 -31.23 -21.39
C SER A 228 -18.79 -32.63 -21.96
N THR A 229 -19.65 -33.58 -21.62
CA THR A 229 -19.70 -34.89 -22.25
C THR A 229 -20.17 -34.70 -23.69
N TRP A 230 -19.22 -34.65 -24.62
CA TRP A 230 -19.50 -34.59 -26.05
C TRP A 230 -20.31 -35.82 -26.48
N GLN A 231 -21.56 -35.61 -26.89
CA GLN A 231 -22.35 -36.60 -27.60
C GLN A 231 -21.73 -36.78 -29.00
N SER A 232 -21.27 -38.00 -29.31
CA SER A 232 -20.83 -38.36 -30.66
C SER A 232 -21.98 -38.20 -31.65
N SER A 233 -21.86 -37.21 -32.53
CA SER A 233 -22.74 -37.05 -33.69
C SER A 233 -22.49 -38.18 -34.69
N ALA A 234 -23.57 -38.85 -35.10
CA ALA A 234 -23.59 -39.76 -36.25
C ALA A 234 -23.29 -38.97 -37.55
N LEU A 235 -22.42 -39.51 -38.40
CA LEU A 235 -22.17 -39.00 -39.75
C LEU A 235 -23.12 -39.70 -40.75
N PRO A 236 -23.86 -38.95 -41.60
CA PRO A 236 -24.54 -39.52 -42.75
C PRO A 236 -23.74 -39.32 -44.05
N GLY A 237 -23.68 -40.37 -44.87
CA GLY A 237 -23.62 -40.28 -46.33
C GLY A 237 -22.24 -40.18 -46.98
N ASP A 238 -21.67 -41.32 -47.35
CA ASP A 238 -20.71 -41.44 -48.45
C ASP A 238 -21.39 -42.24 -49.57
N GLU A 239 -22.16 -41.56 -50.42
CA GLU A 239 -22.56 -42.08 -51.71
C GLU A 239 -21.58 -41.54 -52.75
N HIS A 240 -20.83 -42.44 -53.39
CA HIS A 240 -20.58 -42.48 -54.84
C HIS A 240 -19.47 -43.48 -55.14
N LEU A 241 -19.77 -44.52 -55.92
CA LEU A 241 -18.97 -44.90 -57.08
C LEU A 241 -19.74 -45.89 -57.98
N LYS A 242 -19.48 -45.71 -59.27
CA LYS A 242 -20.04 -46.40 -60.43
C LYS A 242 -19.79 -47.90 -60.43
#